data_AF-A0A522DNK0-F1
#
_entry.id   AF-A0A522DNK0-F1
#
_cell.length_a   1.000
_cell.length_b   1.000
_cell.length_c   1.000
_cell.angle_alpha   90.00
_cell.angle_beta   90.00
_cell.angle_gamma   90.00
#
_symmetry.space_group_name_H-M   'P 1'
#
loop_
_entity.id
_entity.type
_entity.pdbx_description
1 polymer ?
#
loop_
_entity_poly.entity_id
_entity_poly.type
_entity_poly.pdbx_seq_one_letter_code
_entity_poly.pdbx_strand_id
1 'polypeptide(L)'
;RDGTLCLVGVPDHPHPSPEVGRLIFKRRSIAGSLIGGLKETQEMLDFCAEHNIASDIELIPIQQVNDAYERVLKSDVKYRFVIDMASLA
;
A
#
# COMPACT_ATOMS: atom_id res chain seq x y z
N ARG A 1 -21.97 -12.62 9.80
CA ARG A 1 -21.83 -11.24 9.31
C ARG A 1 -21.13 -11.30 7.97
N ASP A 2 -21.61 -10.52 7.01
CA ASP A 2 -21.04 -10.45 5.68
C ASP A 2 -19.65 -9.81 5.76
N GLY A 3 -18.78 -10.05 4.78
CA GLY A 3 -17.44 -9.46 4.79
C GLY A 3 -16.77 -9.52 3.43
N THR A 4 -15.92 -8.54 3.19
CA THR A 4 -15.25 -8.33 1.92
C THR A 4 -13.73 -8.44 2.10
N LEU A 5 -13.10 -9.29 1.29
CA LEU A 5 -11.66 -9.24 1.08
C LEU A 5 -11.38 -8.26 -0.07
N CYS A 6 -10.78 -7.10 0.23
CA CYS A 6 -10.37 -6.13 -0.77
C CYS A 6 -8.89 -6.33 -1.10
N LEU A 7 -8.60 -6.69 -2.36
CA LEU A 7 -7.26 -6.91 -2.87
C LEU A 7 -6.69 -5.60 -3.42
N VAL A 8 -5.57 -5.16 -2.85
CA VAL A 8 -4.79 -4.00 -3.31
C VAL A 8 -3.35 -4.37 -3.71
N GLY A 9 -2.91 -5.58 -3.35
CA GLY A 9 -1.63 -6.14 -3.76
C GLY A 9 -1.75 -6.92 -5.07
N VAL A 10 -0.73 -6.84 -5.92
CA VAL A 10 -0.63 -7.59 -7.17
C VAL A 10 0.64 -8.45 -7.11
N PRO A 11 0.50 -9.76 -6.80
CA PRO A 11 1.64 -10.68 -6.77
C PRO A 11 2.23 -10.91 -8.17
N ASP A 12 3.48 -11.35 -8.22
CA ASP A 12 4.20 -11.73 -9.45
C ASP A 12 3.77 -13.10 -10.02
N HIS A 13 2.98 -13.86 -9.26
CA HIS A 13 2.42 -15.15 -9.64
C HIS A 13 0.89 -15.17 -9.49
N PRO A 14 0.17 -16.10 -10.16
CA PRO A 14 -1.28 -16.21 -10.03
C PRO A 14 -1.72 -16.39 -8.57
N HIS A 15 -2.61 -15.51 -8.11
CA HIS A 15 -3.24 -15.66 -6.80
C HIS A 15 -4.27 -16.80 -6.86
N PRO A 16 -4.15 -17.85 -6.02
CA PRO A 16 -5.11 -18.96 -6.03
C PRO A 16 -6.54 -18.50 -5.72
N SER A 17 -7.53 -19.07 -6.42
CA SER A 17 -8.93 -18.78 -6.13
C SER A 17 -9.34 -19.32 -4.75
N PRO A 18 -10.06 -18.57 -3.92
CA PRO A 18 -10.58 -19.08 -2.65
C PRO A 18 -11.57 -20.23 -2.83
N GLU A 19 -11.65 -21.12 -1.83
CA GLU A 19 -12.63 -22.21 -1.80
C GLU A 19 -14.07 -21.67 -1.88
N VAL A 20 -14.83 -22.09 -2.90
CA VAL A 20 -16.21 -21.64 -3.17
C VAL A 20 -17.13 -21.85 -1.97
N GLY A 21 -16.98 -22.97 -1.24
CA GLY A 21 -17.77 -23.25 -0.04
C GLY A 21 -17.61 -22.18 1.05
N ARG A 22 -16.39 -21.62 1.22
CA ARG A 22 -16.13 -20.56 2.19
C ARG A 22 -16.81 -19.24 1.79
N LEU A 23 -16.97 -18.99 0.50
CA LEU A 23 -17.68 -17.82 0.00
C LEU A 23 -19.19 -17.94 0.24
N ILE A 24 -19.78 -19.09 -0.10
CA ILE A 24 -21.23 -19.32 -0.02
C ILE A 24 -21.71 -19.37 1.44
N PHE A 25 -21.15 -20.28 2.24
CA PHE A 25 -21.68 -20.56 3.58
C PHE A 25 -21.46 -19.42 4.58
N LYS A 26 -20.60 -18.45 4.25
CA LYS A 26 -20.34 -17.26 5.08
C LYS A 26 -20.71 -15.95 4.40
N ARG A 27 -21.31 -15.98 3.21
CA ARG A 27 -21.66 -14.79 2.40
C ARG A 27 -20.51 -13.80 2.31
N ARG A 28 -19.38 -14.26 1.74
CA ARG A 28 -18.17 -13.44 1.55
C ARG A 28 -18.08 -12.90 0.14
N SER A 29 -17.47 -11.73 0.01
CA SER A 29 -17.18 -11.09 -1.27
C SER A 29 -15.67 -10.89 -1.44
N ILE A 30 -15.22 -10.91 -2.68
CA ILE A 30 -13.86 -10.52 -3.06
C ILE A 30 -13.98 -9.31 -3.99
N ALA A 31 -13.22 -8.26 -3.72
CA ALA A 31 -13.18 -7.05 -4.53
C ALA A 31 -11.72 -6.68 -4.81
N GLY A 32 -11.48 -5.94 -5.89
CA GLY A 32 -10.20 -5.30 -6.17
C GLY A 32 -10.35 -3.78 -6.08
N SER A 33 -9.29 -3.09 -5.66
CA SER A 33 -9.22 -1.64 -5.73
C SER A 33 -7.83 -1.22 -6.20
N LEU A 34 -7.77 -0.27 -7.13
CA LEU A 34 -6.52 0.27 -7.65
C LEU A 34 -6.54 1.79 -7.48
N ILE A 35 -5.80 2.29 -6.49
CA ILE A 35 -5.70 3.72 -6.19
C ILE A 35 -7.13 4.30 -5.96
N GLY A 36 -7.29 5.62 -6.03
CA GLY A 36 -8.56 6.32 -6.04
C GLY A 36 -8.56 7.44 -7.08
N GLY A 37 -9.72 8.03 -7.35
CA GLY A 37 -9.82 9.17 -8.25
C GLY A 37 -9.15 10.44 -7.69
N LEU A 38 -8.97 11.47 -8.53
CA LEU A 38 -8.40 12.76 -8.08
C LEU A 38 -9.20 13.39 -6.92
N LYS A 39 -10.53 13.38 -7.02
CA LYS A 39 -11.42 13.91 -5.97
C LYS A 39 -11.28 13.14 -4.67
N GLU A 40 -11.30 11.81 -4.73
CA GLU A 40 -11.12 10.93 -3.57
C GLU A 40 -9.73 11.07 -2.94
N THR A 41 -8.70 11.31 -3.76
CA THR A 41 -7.35 11.57 -3.27
C THR A 41 -7.30 12.88 -2.48
N GLN A 42 -7.98 13.93 -2.94
CA GLN A 42 -8.10 15.19 -2.20
C GLN A 42 -8.81 14.96 -0.86
N GLU A 43 -9.95 14.26 -0.87
CA GLU A 43 -10.70 13.93 0.34
C GLU A 43 -9.85 13.11 1.33
N MET A 44 -9.04 12.17 0.84
CA MET A 44 -8.12 11.37 1.65
C MET A 44 -7.01 12.23 2.28
N LEU A 45 -6.43 13.18 1.52
CA LEU A 45 -5.41 14.10 2.05
C LEU A 45 -6.00 15.03 3.11
N ASP A 46 -7.19 15.58 2.88
CA ASP A 46 -7.89 16.45 3.83
C ASP A 46 -8.18 15.71 5.14
N PHE A 47 -8.70 14.48 5.03
CA PHE A 47 -8.92 13.60 6.19
C PHE A 47 -7.62 13.28 6.94
N CYS A 48 -6.54 12.97 6.23
CA CYS A 48 -5.25 12.69 6.86
C CYS A 48 -4.73 13.91 7.62
N ALA A 49 -4.86 15.10 7.05
CA ALA A 49 -4.44 16.35 7.68
C ALA A 49 -5.27 16.65 8.94
N GLU A 50 -6.60 16.48 8.89
CA GLU A 50 -7.49 16.70 10.04
C GLU A 50 -7.17 15.76 11.22
N HIS A 51 -6.83 14.51 10.91
CA HIS A 51 -6.61 13.47 11.92
C HIS A 51 -5.14 13.19 12.25
N ASN A 52 -4.20 14.01 11.74
CA ASN A 52 -2.75 13.82 11.93
C ASN A 52 -2.27 12.43 11.51
N ILE A 53 -2.75 11.94 10.36
CA ILE A 53 -2.35 10.67 9.78
C ILE A 53 -1.19 10.93 8.82
N ALA A 54 -0.02 10.42 9.17
CA ALA A 54 1.17 10.46 8.32
C ALA A 54 1.77 9.06 8.17
N SER A 55 2.59 8.88 7.14
CA SER A 55 3.39 7.66 7.01
C SER A 55 4.62 7.73 7.91
N ASP A 56 5.02 6.61 8.52
CA ASP A 56 6.37 6.49 9.07
C ASP A 56 7.36 6.31 7.92
N ILE A 57 8.34 7.21 7.87
CA ILE A 57 9.29 7.29 6.78
C ILE A 57 10.73 7.17 7.25
N GLU A 58 11.56 6.61 6.39
CA GLU A 58 13.02 6.74 6.42
C GLU A 58 13.42 7.68 5.28
N LEU A 59 13.84 8.90 5.63
CA LEU A 59 14.29 9.88 4.65
C LEU A 59 15.72 9.54 4.20
N ILE A 60 15.95 9.44 2.90
CA ILE A 60 17.26 9.12 2.33
C ILE A 60 17.69 10.17 1.30
N PRO A 61 19.00 10.41 1.14
CA PRO A 61 19.51 11.15 0.00
C PRO A 61 19.41 10.30 -1.27
N ILE A 62 19.30 10.93 -2.45
CA ILE A 62 19.09 10.23 -3.72
C ILE A 62 20.22 9.26 -4.06
N GLN A 63 21.44 9.53 -3.58
CA GLN A 63 22.62 8.69 -3.80
C GLN A 63 22.50 7.30 -3.14
N GLN A 64 21.60 7.14 -2.17
CA GLN A 64 21.36 5.87 -1.47
C GLN A 64 20.18 5.05 -2.06
N VAL A 65 19.62 5.45 -3.20
CA VAL A 65 18.43 4.79 -3.76
C VAL A 65 18.62 3.28 -4.00
N ASN A 66 19.81 2.85 -4.43
CA ASN A 66 20.10 1.43 -4.67
C ASN A 66 20.17 0.64 -3.36
N ASP A 67 20.85 1.17 -2.34
CA ASP A 67 20.94 0.53 -1.02
C ASP A 67 19.55 0.44 -0.37
N ALA A 68 18.74 1.50 -0.50
CA ALA A 68 17.36 1.51 -0.04
C ALA A 68 16.51 0.46 -0.77
N TYR A 69 16.69 0.28 -2.08
CA TYR A 69 15.98 -0.75 -2.85
C TYR A 69 16.32 -2.17 -2.38
N GLU A 70 17.60 -2.46 -2.15
CA GLU A 70 18.04 -3.75 -1.58
C GLU A 70 17.44 -4.02 -0.20
N ARG A 71 17.25 -2.98 0.61
CA ARG A 71 16.57 -3.07 1.91
C ARG A 71 15.07 -3.34 1.76
N VAL A 72 14.39 -2.72 0.79
CA VAL A 72 12.97 -3.00 0.49
C VAL A 72 12.76 -4.47 0.14
N LEU A 73 13.63 -5.06 -0.69
CA LEU A 73 13.54 -6.48 -1.06
C LEU A 73 13.66 -7.42 0.15
N LYS A 74 14.45 -7.01 1.15
CA LYS A 74 14.62 -7.74 2.42
C LYS A 74 13.55 -7.41 3.47
N SER A 75 12.59 -6.55 3.14
CA SER A 75 11.61 -5.98 4.08
C SER A 75 12.27 -5.26 5.28
N ASP A 76 13.48 -4.73 5.07
CA ASP A 76 14.26 -3.99 6.07
C ASP A 76 13.97 -2.48 5.99
N VAL A 77 12.72 -2.11 6.26
CA VAL A 77 12.25 -0.72 6.26
C VAL A 77 11.05 -0.56 7.19
N LYS A 78 10.94 0.57 7.89
CA LYS A 78 9.75 0.91 8.70
C LYS A 78 9.25 2.32 8.39
N TYR A 79 8.23 2.53 7.54
CA TYR A 79 7.57 1.58 6.65
C TYR A 79 7.79 1.94 5.17
N ARG A 80 8.28 3.15 4.88
CA ARG A 80 8.61 3.60 3.52
C ARG A 80 9.89 4.43 3.49
N PHE A 81 10.67 4.26 2.43
CA PHE A 81 11.68 5.24 2.08
C PHE A 81 11.05 6.44 1.38
N VAL A 82 11.53 7.63 1.72
CA VAL A 82 11.25 8.87 0.98
C VAL A 82 12.58 9.47 0.56
N ILE A 83 12.72 9.78 -0.72
CA ILE A 83 13.92 10.43 -1.25
C ILE A 83 13.80 11.93 -1.00
N ASP A 84 14.79 12.51 -0.32
CA ASP A 84 14.91 13.96 -0.21
C ASP A 84 15.45 14.53 -1.53
N MET A 85 14.58 15.17 -2.29
CA MET A 85 14.95 15.78 -3.57
C MET A 85 15.93 16.95 -3.44
N ALA A 86 16.08 17.55 -2.25
CA ALA A 86 17.11 18.57 -2.03
C ALA A 86 18.55 18.00 -2.11
N SER A 87 18.70 16.68 -1.96
CA SER A 87 19.98 15.97 -2.07
C SER A 87 20.44 15.69 -3.50
N LEU A 88 19.70 16.13 -4.52
CA LEU A 88 19.97 15.84 -5.94
C LEU A 88 21.30 16.42 -6.46
N ALA A 89 21.90 17.37 -5.74
CA ALA A 89 23.11 18.09 -6.13
C ALA A 89 24.37 17.21 -6.23
#